data_AF-A0A3D8I8H9-F1
#
_entry.id   AF-A0A3D8I8H9-F1
#
_cell.length_a   1.000
_cell.length_b   1.000
_cell.length_c   1.000
_cell.angle_alpha   90.00
_cell.angle_beta   90.00
_cell.angle_gamma   90.00
#
_symmetry.space_group_name_H-M   'P 1'
#
loop_
_entity.id
_entity.type
_entity.pdbx_description
1 polymer ?
#
loop_
_entity_poly.entity_id
_entity_poly.type
_entity_poly.pdbx_seq_one_letter_code
_entity_poly.pdbx_strand_id
1 'polypeptide(L)'
;MRKQERDCHEAKASSKENKESISSAFLCPILEDNELKCPHNGRVKLKSNKGKSFKSQGIPMILESDLLNASIVGCTNNIAGVPTPCTLVSVILPSARAYKKYNDDYPIMQDLCVSGVLSDKGFPITCKPKNNTFKINAPNIKQRYCRISSFRI
;
A
#
# COMPACT_ATOMS: atom_id res chain seq x y z
N MET A 1 -61.00 -4.22 -0.97
CA MET A 1 -61.37 -2.98 -0.25
C MET A 1 -60.57 -2.89 1.05
N ARG A 2 -60.03 -1.70 1.37
CA ARG A 2 -59.39 -1.21 2.64
C ARG A 2 -58.09 -1.93 3.03
N LYS A 3 -56.87 -1.40 2.82
CA LYS A 3 -56.22 -0.11 3.21
C LYS A 3 -56.15 0.08 4.73
N GLN A 4 -54.94 0.02 5.29
CA GLN A 4 -54.46 0.96 6.32
C GLN A 4 -52.93 0.92 6.46
N GLU A 5 -52.32 2.02 6.00
CA GLU A 5 -50.98 2.50 6.34
C GLU A 5 -50.87 2.83 7.85
N ARG A 6 -49.65 2.85 8.41
CA ARG A 6 -49.31 3.77 9.52
C ARG A 6 -47.81 4.04 9.65
N ASP A 7 -47.54 5.31 9.91
CA ASP A 7 -46.34 6.09 9.63
C ASP A 7 -45.22 6.06 10.69
N CYS A 8 -44.03 6.39 10.20
CA CYS A 8 -43.04 7.38 10.68
C CYS A 8 -43.29 8.04 12.06
N HIS A 9 -42.33 7.96 13.01
CA HIS A 9 -41.51 9.10 13.49
C HIS A 9 -40.65 8.76 14.74
N GLU A 10 -39.41 9.26 14.66
CA GLU A 10 -38.53 9.78 15.71
C GLU A 10 -38.45 9.11 17.10
N ALA A 11 -37.27 8.58 17.40
CA ALA A 11 -36.66 8.70 18.72
C ALA A 11 -35.31 9.42 18.58
N LYS A 12 -35.21 10.63 19.12
CA LYS A 12 -33.98 11.42 19.26
C LYS A 12 -33.26 11.11 20.57
N ALA A 13 -31.94 11.28 20.52
CA ALA A 13 -30.94 11.38 21.60
C ALA A 13 -30.55 10.05 22.29
N SER A 14 -29.28 9.74 22.55
CA SER A 14 -28.15 10.64 22.83
C SER A 14 -26.83 10.17 22.21
N SER A 15 -26.07 11.17 21.79
CA SER A 15 -24.70 11.11 21.33
C SER A 15 -23.76 10.55 22.41
N LYS A 16 -23.20 9.37 22.16
CA LYS A 16 -21.83 9.04 22.57
C LYS A 16 -21.11 8.60 21.32
N GLU A 17 -20.54 9.57 20.62
CA GLU A 17 -19.50 9.31 19.63
C GLU A 17 -18.38 8.54 20.33
N ASN A 18 -18.39 7.21 20.21
CA ASN A 18 -17.16 6.45 20.30
C ASN A 18 -16.34 6.81 19.07
N LYS A 19 -15.74 8.00 19.11
CA LYS A 19 -14.58 8.35 18.31
C LYS A 19 -13.47 7.44 18.83
N GLU A 20 -13.50 6.17 18.42
CA GLU A 20 -12.30 5.33 18.46
C GLU A 20 -11.22 6.22 17.87
N SER A 21 -10.21 6.53 18.68
CA SER A 21 -9.07 7.31 18.22
C SER A 21 -8.37 6.46 17.16
N ILE A 22 -8.80 6.62 15.90
CA ILE A 22 -8.18 5.98 14.75
C ILE A 22 -6.80 6.62 14.65
N SER A 23 -5.81 5.97 15.27
CA SER A 23 -4.41 6.35 15.17
C SER A 23 -3.95 6.11 13.73
N SER A 24 -4.24 7.09 12.87
CA SER A 24 -3.64 7.17 11.55
C SER A 24 -2.17 7.49 11.75
N ALA A 25 -1.31 6.49 11.60
CA ALA A 25 0.12 6.73 11.52
C ALA A 25 0.39 7.46 10.19
N PHE A 26 1.07 8.60 10.27
CA PHE A 26 1.59 9.28 9.09
C PHE A 26 2.82 8.50 8.63
N LEU A 27 2.77 7.94 7.42
CA LEU A 27 3.90 7.24 6.81
C LEU A 27 4.42 8.01 5.60
N CYS A 28 5.69 7.74 5.32
CA CYS A 28 6.40 8.31 4.19
C CYS A 28 6.13 7.45 2.94
N PRO A 29 5.66 8.04 1.82
CA PRO A 29 5.53 7.32 0.55
C PRO A 29 6.89 7.03 -0.09
N ILE A 30 6.93 6.08 -1.01
CA ILE A 30 8.11 5.79 -1.83
C ILE A 30 8.32 6.92 -2.84
N LEU A 31 9.57 7.36 -2.97
CA LEU A 31 10.04 8.29 -3.98
C LEU A 31 10.92 7.57 -5.00
N GLU A 32 11.17 8.20 -6.15
CA GLU A 32 11.97 7.60 -7.23
C GLU A 32 13.42 7.27 -6.84
N ASP A 33 13.95 7.92 -5.80
CA ASP A 33 15.30 7.72 -5.27
C ASP A 33 15.38 6.68 -4.13
N ASN A 34 14.26 6.07 -3.74
CA ASN A 34 14.26 5.00 -2.75
C ASN A 34 14.94 3.74 -3.31
N GLU A 35 15.61 3.01 -2.43
CA GLU A 35 16.12 1.67 -2.77
C GLU A 35 15.12 0.60 -2.35
N LEU A 36 14.50 -0.05 -3.34
CA LEU A 36 13.68 -1.24 -3.14
C LEU A 36 14.47 -2.49 -3.55
N LYS A 37 14.45 -3.52 -2.70
CA LYS A 37 15.18 -4.76 -2.90
C LYS A 37 14.33 -5.99 -2.61
N CYS A 38 14.42 -7.00 -3.48
CA CYS A 38 13.93 -8.33 -3.16
C CYS A 38 14.92 -9.03 -2.19
N PRO A 39 14.52 -10.11 -1.49
CA PRO A 39 15.39 -10.82 -0.54
C PRO A 39 16.62 -11.46 -1.21
N HIS A 40 16.66 -11.54 -2.53
CA HIS A 40 17.77 -12.08 -3.33
C HIS A 40 18.65 -10.98 -3.93
N ASN A 41 18.71 -9.81 -3.29
CA ASN A 41 19.50 -8.64 -3.68
C ASN A 41 19.14 -8.00 -5.04
N GLY A 42 18.03 -8.41 -5.66
CA GLY A 42 17.49 -7.76 -6.85
C GLY A 42 16.96 -6.37 -6.52
N ARG A 43 17.38 -5.36 -7.28
CA ARG A 43 16.97 -3.95 -7.11
C ARG A 43 15.80 -3.62 -8.03
N VAL A 44 14.76 -2.99 -7.50
CA VAL A 44 13.63 -2.51 -8.30
C VAL A 44 14.00 -1.19 -8.96
N LYS A 45 13.76 -1.07 -10.27
CA LYS A 45 13.88 0.19 -11.02
C LYS A 45 12.61 1.01 -10.82
N LEU A 46 12.70 2.05 -10.00
CA LEU A 46 11.61 3.00 -9.79
C LEU A 46 11.60 4.04 -10.90
N LYS A 47 10.41 4.36 -11.40
CA LYS A 47 10.20 5.43 -12.36
C LYS A 47 8.80 6.00 -12.17
N SER A 48 8.69 7.26 -11.77
CA SER A 48 7.39 7.91 -11.62
C SER A 48 6.87 8.38 -12.97
N ASN A 49 5.67 7.96 -13.38
CA ASN A 49 4.98 8.52 -14.56
C ASN A 49 3.83 9.42 -14.11
N LYS A 50 2.92 8.88 -13.27
CA LYS A 50 1.75 9.60 -12.78
C LYS A 50 2.06 10.50 -11.58
N GLY A 51 3.11 10.20 -10.81
CA GLY A 51 3.51 10.97 -9.64
C GLY A 51 4.44 12.17 -9.91
N LYS A 52 4.76 12.47 -11.19
CA LYS A 52 5.68 13.56 -11.56
C LYS A 52 5.29 14.94 -11.05
N SER A 53 3.99 15.20 -10.91
CA SER A 53 3.47 16.48 -10.40
C SER A 53 3.61 16.63 -8.89
N PHE A 54 3.79 15.53 -8.16
CA PHE A 54 3.88 15.50 -6.70
C PHE A 54 5.31 15.16 -6.27
N LYS A 55 6.08 16.21 -6.01
CA LYS A 55 7.51 16.10 -5.69
C LYS A 55 7.79 16.49 -4.24
N SER A 56 8.63 15.71 -3.56
CA SER A 56 9.25 16.11 -2.29
C SER A 56 10.72 16.37 -2.58
N GLN A 57 11.19 17.58 -2.27
CA GLN A 57 12.58 17.99 -2.53
C GLN A 57 13.00 17.81 -4.00
N GLY A 58 12.06 17.98 -4.94
CA GLY A 58 12.30 17.80 -6.38
C GLY A 58 12.21 16.36 -6.89
N ILE A 59 12.02 15.38 -6.01
CA ILE A 59 11.94 13.95 -6.34
C ILE A 59 10.47 13.53 -6.39
N PRO A 60 10.00 12.93 -7.50
CA PRO A 60 8.61 12.54 -7.64
C PRO A 60 8.28 11.30 -6.80
N MET A 61 7.03 11.24 -6.34
CA MET A 61 6.52 10.06 -5.64
C MET A 61 6.18 8.93 -6.59
N ILE A 62 6.29 7.69 -6.10
CA ILE A 62 5.89 6.49 -6.82
C ILE A 62 4.46 6.12 -6.44
N LEU A 63 3.61 5.99 -7.45
CA LEU A 63 2.22 5.55 -7.31
C LEU A 63 2.10 4.06 -7.64
N GLU A 64 0.96 3.45 -7.31
CA GLU A 64 0.70 2.03 -7.52
C GLU A 64 0.92 1.60 -8.98
N SER A 65 0.38 2.35 -9.95
CA SER A 65 0.58 2.04 -11.38
C SER A 65 2.05 2.13 -11.81
N ASP A 66 2.83 2.98 -11.14
CA ASP A 66 4.26 3.19 -11.45
C ASP A 66 5.12 2.06 -10.87
N LEU A 67 4.73 1.51 -9.72
CA LEU A 67 5.41 0.38 -9.08
C LEU A 67 4.97 -0.97 -9.66
N LEU A 68 3.72 -1.08 -10.10
CA LEU A 68 3.21 -2.28 -10.75
C LEU A 68 3.95 -2.51 -12.08
N ASN A 69 4.45 -3.72 -12.30
CA ASN A 69 5.33 -4.08 -13.42
C ASN A 69 6.69 -3.38 -13.42
N ALA A 70 7.10 -2.74 -12.32
CA ALA A 70 8.44 -2.20 -12.19
C ALA A 70 9.48 -3.34 -12.27
N SER A 71 10.50 -3.14 -13.10
CA SER A 71 11.52 -4.17 -13.38
C SER A 71 12.48 -4.36 -12.20
N ILE A 72 12.81 -5.62 -11.90
CA ILE A 72 13.79 -6.02 -10.89
C ILE A 72 15.05 -6.48 -11.61
N VAL A 73 16.19 -5.91 -11.25
CA VAL A 73 17.50 -6.23 -11.85
C VAL A 73 18.50 -6.74 -10.81
N GLY A 74 19.39 -7.64 -11.22
CA GLY A 74 20.43 -8.19 -10.33
C GLY A 74 19.91 -9.18 -9.27
N CYS A 75 18.76 -9.79 -9.50
CA CYS A 75 18.24 -10.85 -8.63
C CYS A 75 19.02 -12.14 -8.86
N THR A 76 19.58 -12.74 -7.80
CA THR A 76 20.35 -13.99 -7.87
C THR A 76 19.56 -15.20 -7.36
N ASN A 77 18.22 -15.13 -7.41
CA ASN A 77 17.37 -16.21 -6.92
C ASN A 77 17.56 -17.50 -7.74
N ASN A 78 17.61 -18.62 -7.05
CA ASN A 78 17.76 -19.94 -7.63
C ASN A 78 16.87 -20.93 -6.86
N ILE A 79 16.10 -21.74 -7.58
CA ILE A 79 15.22 -22.77 -7.02
C ILE A 79 15.75 -24.12 -7.52
N ALA A 80 16.21 -24.96 -6.58
CA ALA A 80 16.70 -26.32 -6.87
C ALA A 80 17.78 -26.39 -7.98
N GLY A 81 18.68 -25.40 -8.04
CA GLY A 81 19.75 -25.33 -9.04
C GLY A 81 19.35 -24.56 -10.32
N VAL A 82 18.06 -24.28 -10.53
CA VAL A 82 17.57 -23.54 -11.68
C VAL A 82 17.51 -22.03 -11.39
N PRO A 83 18.22 -21.18 -12.16
CA PRO A 83 18.17 -19.74 -11.97
C PRO A 83 16.75 -19.24 -12.23
N THR A 84 16.13 -18.69 -11.18
CA THR A 84 14.73 -18.22 -11.20
C THR A 84 14.66 -16.80 -10.66
N PRO A 85 15.28 -15.82 -11.34
CA PRO A 85 15.34 -14.44 -10.86
C PRO A 85 13.94 -13.83 -10.78
N CYS A 86 13.75 -12.97 -9.79
CA CYS A 86 12.62 -12.03 -9.76
C CYS A 86 12.83 -11.02 -10.90
N THR A 87 11.81 -10.82 -11.72
CA THR A 87 11.90 -9.98 -12.93
C THR A 87 11.12 -8.68 -12.80
N LEU A 88 10.02 -8.70 -12.05
CA LEU A 88 9.13 -7.54 -11.91
C LEU A 88 8.35 -7.57 -10.59
N VAL A 89 7.79 -6.42 -10.21
CA VAL A 89 6.79 -6.31 -9.15
C VAL A 89 5.42 -6.64 -9.73
N SER A 90 4.74 -7.64 -9.17
CA SER A 90 3.49 -8.16 -9.74
C SER A 90 2.27 -7.88 -8.87
N VAL A 91 2.43 -7.87 -7.55
CA VAL A 91 1.29 -7.73 -6.62
C VAL A 91 1.54 -6.60 -5.65
N ILE A 92 0.56 -5.69 -5.55
CA ILE A 92 0.52 -4.63 -4.56
C ILE A 92 -0.78 -4.76 -3.77
N LEU A 93 -0.68 -5.18 -2.52
CA LEU A 93 -1.81 -5.33 -1.62
C LEU A 93 -2.36 -3.95 -1.21
N PRO A 94 -3.68 -3.83 -0.99
CA PRO A 94 -4.30 -2.61 -0.48
C PRO A 94 -3.72 -2.11 0.84
N SER A 95 -3.12 -3.00 1.63
CA SER A 95 -2.45 -2.68 2.89
C SER A 95 -1.21 -1.80 2.72
N ALA A 96 -0.57 -1.78 1.55
CA ALA A 96 0.60 -0.93 1.28
C ALA A 96 0.24 0.44 0.69
N ARG A 97 -1.03 0.65 0.32
CA ARG A 97 -1.53 1.85 -0.34
C ARG A 97 -1.93 2.90 0.67
N ALA A 98 -1.74 4.18 0.35
CA ALA A 98 -2.30 5.26 1.15
C ALA A 98 -3.83 5.35 1.01
N TYR A 99 -4.50 6.02 1.96
CA TYR A 99 -5.93 6.29 1.83
C TYR A 99 -6.24 7.38 0.80
N LYS A 100 -5.38 8.40 0.71
CA LYS A 100 -5.56 9.54 -0.20
C LYS A 100 -4.99 9.21 -1.56
N LYS A 101 -5.81 9.41 -2.60
CA LYS A 101 -5.39 9.32 -4.00
C LYS A 101 -4.65 10.59 -4.45
N TYR A 102 -3.70 10.39 -5.35
CA TYR A 102 -2.93 11.41 -6.04
C TYR A 102 -2.96 11.05 -7.52
N ASN A 103 -3.49 11.94 -8.38
CA ASN A 103 -3.68 11.66 -9.81
C ASN A 103 -4.45 10.36 -10.08
N ASP A 104 -5.58 10.18 -9.37
CA ASP A 104 -6.45 9.00 -9.40
C ASP A 104 -5.80 7.66 -9.00
N ASP A 105 -4.60 7.72 -8.44
CA ASP A 105 -3.82 6.55 -8.07
C ASP A 105 -3.32 6.63 -6.61
N TYR A 106 -2.87 5.52 -6.06
CA TYR A 106 -2.48 5.42 -4.66
C TYR A 106 -0.96 5.46 -4.47
N PRO A 107 -0.45 6.34 -3.57
CA PRO A 107 0.92 6.26 -3.09
C PRO A 107 1.18 4.94 -2.39
N ILE A 108 2.37 4.38 -2.58
CA ILE A 108 2.83 3.23 -1.82
C ILE A 108 3.68 3.68 -0.64
N MET A 109 3.39 3.17 0.56
CA MET A 109 4.10 3.52 1.79
C MET A 109 5.39 2.71 1.94
N GLN A 110 6.49 3.36 2.33
CA GLN A 110 7.80 2.73 2.47
C GLN A 110 7.77 1.57 3.48
N ASP A 111 7.25 1.81 4.69
CA ASP A 111 7.23 0.81 5.78
C ASP A 111 6.32 -0.39 5.50
N LEU A 112 5.37 -0.25 4.56
CA LEU A 112 4.39 -1.29 4.26
C LEU A 112 4.78 -2.14 3.05
N CYS A 113 5.87 -1.79 2.37
CA CYS A 113 6.40 -2.54 1.23
C CYS A 113 6.61 -4.01 1.57
N VAL A 114 7.23 -4.30 2.71
CA VAL A 114 7.55 -5.67 3.13
C VAL A 114 6.30 -6.55 3.28
N SER A 115 5.17 -5.95 3.66
CA SER A 115 3.92 -6.66 3.92
C SER A 115 2.92 -6.61 2.78
N GLY A 116 3.18 -5.82 1.74
CA GLY A 116 2.18 -5.52 0.72
C GLY A 116 2.69 -5.33 -0.69
N VAL A 117 3.98 -5.50 -0.96
CA VAL A 117 4.54 -5.48 -2.31
C VAL A 117 5.28 -6.78 -2.56
N LEU A 118 4.85 -7.54 -3.58
CA LEU A 118 5.44 -8.82 -3.94
C LEU A 118 5.98 -8.80 -5.38
N SER A 119 7.09 -9.49 -5.56
CA SER A 119 7.64 -9.82 -6.88
C SER A 119 6.75 -10.80 -7.66
N ASP A 120 7.04 -10.95 -8.95
CA ASP A 120 6.48 -11.98 -9.85
C ASP A 120 6.64 -13.42 -9.34
N LYS A 121 7.61 -13.66 -8.46
CA LYS A 121 7.86 -14.96 -7.81
C LYS A 121 7.25 -15.06 -6.40
N GLY A 122 6.46 -14.07 -5.98
CA GLY A 122 5.77 -14.07 -4.68
C GLY A 122 6.63 -13.63 -3.50
N PHE A 123 7.89 -13.22 -3.71
CA PHE A 123 8.75 -12.74 -2.62
C PHE A 123 8.45 -11.29 -2.26
N PRO A 124 8.41 -10.94 -0.95
CA PRO A 124 8.17 -9.58 -0.50
C PRO A 124 9.32 -8.65 -0.84
N ILE A 125 8.99 -7.41 -1.22
CA ILE A 125 9.97 -6.37 -1.52
C ILE A 125 10.21 -5.52 -0.28
N THR A 126 11.47 -5.36 0.09
CA THR A 126 11.89 -4.49 1.17
C THR A 126 12.21 -3.11 0.62
N CYS A 127 11.87 -2.07 1.37
CA CYS A 127 12.22 -0.69 1.06
C CYS A 127 13.17 -0.17 2.14
N LYS A 128 14.26 0.50 1.74
CA LYS A 128 15.10 1.22 2.68
C LYS A 128 14.37 2.50 3.11
N PRO A 129 14.00 2.65 4.40
CA PRO A 129 13.31 3.85 4.86
C PRO A 129 14.17 5.08 4.62
N LYS A 130 13.56 6.11 4.04
CA LYS A 130 14.16 7.40 3.74
C LYS A 130 13.20 8.49 4.17
N ASN A 131 13.75 9.48 4.86
CA ASN A 131 12.98 10.63 5.28
C ASN A 131 12.53 11.45 4.06
N ASN A 132 11.28 11.88 4.05
CA ASN A 132 10.74 12.76 3.03
C ASN A 132 9.81 13.82 3.65
N THR A 133 9.42 14.81 2.84
CA THR A 133 8.55 15.89 3.31
C THR A 133 7.07 15.48 3.36
N PHE A 134 6.71 14.34 2.76
CA PHE A 134 5.33 13.88 2.65
C PHE A 134 4.90 13.09 3.89
N LYS A 135 3.92 13.62 4.62
CA LYS A 135 3.25 12.89 5.70
C LYS A 135 1.85 12.51 5.24
N ILE A 136 1.65 11.25 4.86
CA ILE A 136 0.38 10.76 4.33
C ILE A 136 -0.25 9.75 5.29
N ASN A 137 -1.56 9.82 5.48
CA ASN A 137 -2.30 8.86 6.29
C ASN A 137 -2.17 7.44 5.73
N ALA A 138 -1.67 6.53 6.56
CA ALA A 138 -1.51 5.12 6.23
C ALA A 138 -2.68 4.26 6.72
N PRO A 139 -2.89 3.08 6.09
CA PRO A 139 -3.90 2.12 6.51
C PRO A 139 -3.69 1.63 7.94
N ASN A 140 -4.79 1.66 8.71
CA ASN A 140 -4.80 1.36 10.15
C ASN A 140 -4.37 -0.09 10.43
N ILE A 141 -3.66 -0.30 11.54
CA ILE A 141 -3.18 -1.61 12.01
C ILE A 141 -4.33 -2.60 12.24
N LYS A 142 -5.54 -2.15 12.63
CA LYS A 142 -6.72 -3.02 12.79
C LYS A 142 -7.17 -3.70 11.49
N GLN A 143 -6.97 -3.09 10.32
CA GLN A 143 -7.24 -3.73 9.02
C GLN A 143 -6.16 -4.75 8.62
N ARG A 144 -4.97 -4.71 9.24
CA ARG A 144 -3.88 -5.66 8.98
C ARG A 144 -4.12 -7.03 9.62
N TYR A 145 -4.83 -7.06 10.75
CA TYR A 145 -5.15 -8.31 11.46
C TYR A 145 -6.50 -8.94 11.07
N CYS A 146 -7.46 -8.15 10.58
CA CYS A 146 -8.82 -8.67 10.33
C CYS A 146 -8.92 -9.68 9.16
N ARG A 147 -7.91 -9.76 8.27
CA ARG A 147 -7.87 -10.76 7.19
C ARG A 147 -7.19 -12.09 7.56
N ILE A 148 -6.52 -12.18 8.71
CA ILE A 148 -5.87 -13.43 9.14
C ILE A 148 -6.85 -14.30 9.95
N SER A 149 -7.90 -13.71 10.52
CA SER A 149 -8.85 -14.39 11.41
C SER A 149 -10.04 -15.07 10.72
N SER A 150 -10.09 -15.18 9.38
CA SER A 150 -11.20 -15.85 8.67
C SER A 150 -10.92 -17.27 8.19
N PHE A 151 -9.74 -17.85 8.44
CA PHE A 151 -9.58 -19.30 8.39
C PHE A 151 -9.97 -19.90 9.74
N ARG A 152 -11.28 -20.03 9.97
CA ARG A 152 -11.79 -21.05 10.89
C ARG A 152 -11.75 -22.38 10.11
N ILE A 153 -10.91 -23.29 10.56
CA ILE A 153 -11.07 -24.73 10.31
C ILE A 153 -12.27 -25.20 11.12
#